data_AF-A0A3L6VQV8-F1
#
_entry.id   AF-A0A3L6VQV8-F1
#
_cell.length_a   1.000
_cell.length_b   1.000
_cell.length_c   1.000
_cell.angle_alpha   90.00
_cell.angle_beta   90.00
_cell.angle_gamma   90.00
#
_symmetry.space_group_name_H-M   'P 1'
#
loop_
_entity.id
_entity.type
_entity.pdbx_description
1 polymer ?
#
loop_
_entity_poly.entity_id
_entity_poly.type
_entity_poly.pdbx_seq_one_letter_code
_entity_poly.pdbx_strand_id
1 'polypeptide(L)'
;MVVNPLTRCVEDYSLPPYAQLRPDDIAPALLTAMAEFASDLEAIEDDLACPDAEISWESVMDRLEIIDDPLERLWCIVLQLMKAVNMPELRAAHSELEDQVVRLQNKRAQSVVVYQAMTALRDGP
;
A
#
# COMPACT_ATOMS: atom_id res chain seq x y z
N MET A 1 13.04 16.89 -10.77
CA MET A 1 13.28 16.09 -9.55
C MET A 1 13.72 14.70 -9.97
N VAL A 2 14.69 14.10 -9.28
CA VAL A 2 15.03 12.70 -9.49
C VAL A 2 13.92 11.88 -8.83
N VAL A 3 13.18 11.11 -9.61
CA VAL A 3 12.12 10.21 -9.11
C VAL A 3 12.78 9.03 -8.40
N ASN A 4 12.30 8.67 -7.22
CA ASN A 4 12.81 7.55 -6.45
C ASN A 4 12.68 6.24 -7.27
N PRO A 5 13.74 5.42 -7.38
CA PRO A 5 13.74 4.23 -8.23
C PRO A 5 12.71 3.17 -7.78
N LEU A 6 12.39 3.09 -6.49
CA LEU A 6 11.36 2.18 -5.98
C LEU A 6 9.95 2.66 -6.31
N THR A 7 9.68 3.95 -6.17
CA THR A 7 8.40 4.55 -6.59
C THR A 7 8.14 4.28 -8.06
N ARG A 8 9.12 4.56 -8.92
CA ARG A 8 9.01 4.29 -10.35
C ARG A 8 8.82 2.80 -10.67
N CYS A 9 9.49 1.91 -9.94
CA CYS A 9 9.35 0.47 -10.14
C CYS A 9 7.91 -0.01 -9.95
N VAL A 10 7.22 0.52 -8.94
CA VAL A 10 5.82 0.23 -8.67
C VAL A 10 4.93 0.80 -9.76
N GLU A 11 5.10 2.09 -10.11
CA GLU A 11 4.34 2.77 -11.18
C GLU A 11 4.46 2.05 -12.54
N ASP A 12 5.68 1.66 -12.92
CA ASP A 12 5.97 1.00 -14.20
C ASP A 12 5.65 -0.51 -14.17
N TYR A 13 5.13 -1.06 -13.07
CA TYR A 13 4.93 -2.51 -12.85
C TYR A 13 6.16 -3.35 -13.22
N SER A 14 7.36 -2.84 -12.90
CA SER A 14 8.62 -3.45 -13.28
C SER A 14 9.30 -4.16 -12.11
N LEU A 15 10.38 -4.90 -12.40
CA LEU A 15 11.20 -5.50 -11.35
C LEU A 15 11.96 -4.43 -10.56
N PRO A 16 12.17 -4.62 -9.24
CA PRO A 16 12.96 -3.70 -8.45
C PRO A 16 14.37 -3.56 -9.03
N PRO A 17 14.89 -2.33 -9.21
CA PRO A 17 16.20 -2.10 -9.81
C PRO A 17 17.32 -2.37 -8.79
N TYR A 18 17.44 -3.62 -8.32
CA TYR A 18 18.34 -4.04 -7.24
C TYR A 18 19.80 -3.63 -7.44
N ALA A 19 20.26 -3.53 -8.69
CA ALA A 19 21.63 -3.11 -9.02
C ALA A 19 21.90 -1.62 -8.74
N GLN A 20 20.86 -0.79 -8.70
CA GLN A 20 20.94 0.66 -8.52
C GLN A 20 20.34 1.13 -7.18
N LEU A 21 19.53 0.27 -6.55
CA LEU A 21 18.84 0.53 -5.30
C LEU A 21 19.83 0.82 -4.16
N ARG A 22 19.56 1.91 -3.42
CA ARG A 22 20.30 2.28 -2.22
C ARG A 22 19.39 2.18 -1.00
N PRO A 23 19.93 1.90 0.21
CA PRO A 23 19.14 1.91 1.44
C PRO A 23 18.37 3.22 1.65
N ASP A 24 18.97 4.35 1.29
CA ASP A 24 18.38 5.70 1.41
C ASP A 24 17.14 5.91 0.51
N ASP A 25 16.93 5.06 -0.50
CA ASP A 25 15.74 5.12 -1.36
C ASP A 25 14.50 4.51 -0.68
N ILE A 26 14.67 3.68 0.35
CA ILE A 26 13.58 2.88 0.93
C ILE A 26 12.60 3.73 1.72
N ALA A 27 13.11 4.51 2.69
CA ALA A 27 12.24 5.28 3.57
C ALA A 27 11.40 6.32 2.80
N PRO A 28 11.97 7.11 1.86
CA PRO A 28 11.18 8.04 1.06
C PRO A 28 10.09 7.34 0.23
N ALA A 29 10.39 6.20 -0.40
CA ALA A 29 9.42 5.48 -1.22
C ALA A 29 8.25 4.94 -0.38
N LEU A 30 8.54 4.35 0.79
CA LEU A 30 7.52 3.87 1.71
C LEU A 30 6.66 5.01 2.27
N LEU A 31 7.26 6.12 2.67
CA LEU A 31 6.51 7.27 3.20
C LEU A 31 5.56 7.86 2.16
N THR A 32 5.99 7.95 0.90
CA THR A 32 5.10 8.36 -0.20
C THR A 32 3.95 7.38 -0.40
N ALA A 33 4.24 6.07 -0.54
CA ALA A 33 3.20 5.07 -0.76
C ALA A 33 2.22 4.97 0.43
N MET A 34 2.69 5.17 1.67
CA MET A 34 1.84 5.20 2.86
C MET A 34 0.91 6.41 2.87
N ALA A 35 1.39 7.59 2.44
CA ALA A 35 0.57 8.79 2.37
C ALA A 35 -0.51 8.67 1.29
N GLU A 36 -0.15 8.12 0.12
CA GLU A 36 -1.08 7.82 -0.98
C GLU A 36 -2.12 6.79 -0.54
N PHE A 37 -1.68 5.66 0.02
CA PHE A 37 -2.56 4.63 0.56
C PHE A 37 -3.57 5.18 1.58
N ALA A 38 -3.10 6.00 2.53
CA ALA A 38 -3.97 6.57 3.54
C ALA A 38 -5.02 7.51 2.94
N SER A 39 -4.63 8.35 1.99
CA SER A 39 -5.51 9.27 1.29
C SER A 39 -6.54 8.53 0.45
N ASP A 40 -6.12 7.52 -0.31
CA ASP A 40 -7.02 6.79 -1.20
C ASP A 40 -7.98 5.88 -0.42
N LEU A 41 -7.53 5.30 0.69
CA LEU A 41 -8.41 4.56 1.60
C LEU A 41 -9.50 5.47 2.16
N GLU A 42 -9.16 6.68 2.60
CA GLU A 42 -10.14 7.65 3.11
C GLU A 42 -11.15 8.05 2.02
N ALA A 43 -10.69 8.27 0.79
CA ALA A 43 -11.58 8.54 -0.34
C ALA A 43 -12.52 7.37 -0.66
N ILE A 44 -12.03 6.12 -0.61
CA ILE A 44 -12.86 4.92 -0.78
C ILE A 44 -13.89 4.82 0.35
N GLU A 45 -13.48 5.04 1.60
CA GLU A 45 -14.38 4.99 2.74
C GLU A 45 -15.50 6.05 2.64
N ASP A 46 -15.15 7.28 2.24
CA ASP A 46 -16.12 8.36 2.05
C ASP A 46 -17.10 8.05 0.91
N ASP A 47 -16.61 7.54 -0.22
CA ASP A 47 -17.46 7.16 -1.36
C ASP A 47 -18.43 6.03 -0.98
N LEU A 48 -17.94 4.99 -0.29
CA LEU A 48 -18.75 3.82 0.10
C LEU A 48 -19.73 4.14 1.24
N ALA A 49 -19.45 5.16 2.05
CA ALA A 49 -20.38 5.63 3.09
C ALA A 49 -21.54 6.46 2.52
N CYS A 50 -21.48 6.86 1.24
CA CYS A 50 -22.56 7.60 0.59
C CYS A 50 -23.83 6.72 0.46
N PRO A 51 -25.03 7.20 0.84
CA PRO A 51 -26.27 6.43 0.72
C PRO A 51 -26.60 5.98 -0.70
N ASP A 52 -26.16 6.75 -1.69
CA ASP A 52 -26.39 6.50 -3.12
C ASP A 52 -25.18 5.84 -3.80
N ALA A 53 -24.25 5.27 -3.01
CA ALA A 53 -23.08 4.58 -3.54
C ALA A 53 -23.49 3.39 -4.42
N GLU A 54 -22.96 3.35 -5.65
CA GLU A 54 -23.10 2.19 -6.52
C GLU A 54 -22.10 1.11 -6.09
N ILE A 55 -22.61 0.02 -5.50
CA ILE A 55 -21.80 -1.09 -5.01
C ILE A 55 -21.70 -2.15 -6.11
N SER A 56 -20.51 -2.29 -6.68
CA SER A 56 -20.13 -3.23 -7.74
C SER A 56 -18.76 -3.82 -7.44
N TRP A 57 -18.38 -4.90 -8.12
CA TRP A 57 -17.05 -5.49 -7.89
C TRP A 57 -15.94 -4.50 -8.24
N GLU A 58 -16.12 -3.78 -9.35
CA GLU A 58 -15.20 -2.75 -9.85
C GLU A 58 -15.13 -1.54 -8.91
N SER A 59 -16.27 -1.10 -8.34
CA SER A 59 -16.29 0.05 -7.43
C SER A 59 -15.80 -0.24 -6.01
N VAL A 60 -15.55 -1.51 -5.66
CA VAL A 60 -15.05 -1.90 -4.34
C VAL A 60 -13.74 -2.66 -4.45
N MET A 61 -13.75 -3.86 -5.05
CA MET A 61 -12.63 -4.78 -5.01
C MET A 61 -11.47 -4.31 -5.88
N ASP A 62 -11.73 -3.87 -7.11
CA ASP A 62 -10.67 -3.36 -8.00
C ASP A 62 -10.01 -2.11 -7.40
N ARG A 63 -10.81 -1.19 -6.83
CA ARG A 63 -10.28 -0.01 -6.14
C ARG A 63 -9.38 -0.37 -4.96
N LEU A 64 -9.80 -1.36 -4.16
CA LEU A 64 -9.00 -1.82 -3.02
C LEU A 64 -7.70 -2.49 -3.46
N GLU A 65 -7.74 -3.32 -4.51
CA GLU A 65 -6.54 -3.96 -5.07
C GLU A 65 -5.54 -2.92 -5.59
N ILE A 66 -6.04 -1.88 -6.28
CA ILE A 66 -5.20 -0.80 -6.81
C ILE A 66 -4.46 -0.06 -5.68
N ILE A 67 -5.13 0.25 -4.57
CA ILE A 67 -4.50 1.00 -3.47
C ILE A 67 -3.56 0.12 -2.64
N ASP A 68 -3.84 -1.18 -2.50
CA ASP A 68 -3.01 -2.11 -1.73
C ASP A 68 -1.63 -2.34 -2.42
N ASP A 69 -1.61 -2.46 -3.75
CA ASP A 69 -0.44 -2.93 -4.52
C ASP A 69 0.87 -2.15 -4.25
N PRO A 70 0.88 -0.80 -4.25
CA PRO A 70 2.12 -0.04 -4.07
C PRO A 70 2.80 -0.30 -2.73
N LEU A 71 2.05 -0.18 -1.64
CA LEU A 71 2.59 -0.33 -0.29
C LEU A 71 3.00 -1.78 -0.02
N GLU A 72 2.18 -2.74 -0.46
CA GLU A 72 2.48 -4.17 -0.30
C GLU A 72 3.75 -4.58 -1.04
N ARG A 73 3.92 -4.17 -2.30
CA ARG A 73 5.12 -4.50 -3.09
C ARG A 73 6.37 -3.90 -2.47
N LEU A 74 6.33 -2.63 -2.08
CA LEU A 74 7.47 -1.98 -1.44
C LEU A 74 7.83 -2.67 -0.11
N TRP A 75 6.84 -2.99 0.71
CA TRP A 75 7.07 -3.69 1.96
C TRP A 75 7.65 -5.09 1.74
N CYS A 76 7.16 -5.83 0.74
CA CYS A 76 7.74 -7.11 0.34
C CYS A 76 9.22 -6.99 -0.08
N ILE A 77 9.59 -5.95 -0.82
CA ILE A 77 10.99 -5.69 -1.21
C ILE A 77 11.86 -5.51 0.03
N VAL A 78 11.41 -4.71 1.01
CA VAL A 78 12.15 -4.50 2.26
C VAL A 78 12.33 -5.81 3.03
N LEU A 79 11.26 -6.60 3.19
CA LEU A 79 11.32 -7.89 3.89
C LEU A 79 12.24 -8.90 3.19
N GLN A 80 12.29 -8.90 1.85
CA GLN A 80 13.20 -9.74 1.07
C GLN A 80 14.67 -9.30 1.25
N LEU A 81 14.95 -8.00 1.17
CA LEU A 81 16.30 -7.46 1.38
C LEU A 81 16.83 -7.70 2.80
N MET A 82 15.94 -7.61 3.79
CA MET A 82 16.23 -7.96 5.18
C MET A 82 16.66 -9.43 5.34
N LYS A 83 16.08 -10.34 4.55
CA LYS A 83 16.47 -11.77 4.56
C LYS A 83 17.75 -12.05 3.76
N ALA A 84 17.97 -11.36 2.64
CA ALA A 84 19.04 -11.67 1.71
C ALA A 84 20.38 -10.96 2.02
N VAL A 85 20.33 -9.69 2.43
CA VAL A 85 21.54 -8.84 2.60
C VAL A 85 21.72 -8.36 4.05
N ASN A 86 20.62 -8.06 4.75
CA ASN A 86 20.59 -7.74 6.19
C ASN A 86 21.63 -6.69 6.66
N MET A 87 21.55 -5.48 6.12
CA MET A 87 22.44 -4.36 6.49
C MET A 87 21.87 -3.51 7.64
N PRO A 88 22.70 -2.83 8.46
CA PRO A 88 22.23 -1.95 9.54
C PRO A 88 21.23 -0.89 9.11
N GLU A 89 21.43 -0.29 7.94
CA GLU A 89 20.59 0.76 7.36
C GLU A 89 19.19 0.21 7.04
N LEU A 90 19.11 -1.02 6.51
CA LEU A 90 17.83 -1.69 6.26
C LEU A 90 17.06 -1.98 7.56
N ARG A 91 17.78 -2.42 8.61
CA ARG A 91 17.16 -2.67 9.92
C ARG A 91 16.63 -1.38 10.55
N ALA A 92 17.37 -0.27 10.40
CA ALA A 92 16.93 1.04 10.88
C ALA A 92 15.66 1.48 10.17
N ALA A 93 15.64 1.45 8.82
CA ALA A 93 14.47 1.80 8.02
C ALA A 93 13.26 0.91 8.34
N HIS A 94 13.46 -0.41 8.47
CA HIS A 94 12.41 -1.33 8.89
C HIS A 94 11.86 -0.99 10.27
N SER A 95 12.73 -0.85 11.28
CA SER A 95 12.33 -0.57 12.66
C SER A 95 11.61 0.76 12.82
N GLU A 96 11.94 1.77 12.00
CA GLU A 96 11.30 3.08 12.04
C GLU A 96 9.89 3.06 11.41
N LEU A 97 9.68 2.24 10.38
CA LEU A 97 8.48 2.29 9.54
C LEU A 97 7.50 1.13 9.77
N GLU A 98 7.95 -0.02 10.27
CA GLU A 98 7.13 -1.23 10.48
C GLU A 98 5.82 -0.92 11.21
N ASP A 99 5.94 -0.19 12.32
CA ASP A 99 4.83 0.23 13.16
C ASP A 99 3.76 1.02 12.39
N GLN A 100 4.19 1.90 11.47
CA GLN A 100 3.29 2.73 10.68
C GLN A 100 2.65 1.92 9.55
N VAL A 101 3.42 1.06 8.88
CA VAL A 101 2.93 0.14 7.85
C VAL A 101 1.85 -0.78 8.42
N VAL A 102 2.12 -1.42 9.56
CA VAL A 102 1.17 -2.31 10.23
C VAL A 102 -0.08 -1.57 10.66
N ARG A 103 0.03 -0.33 11.15
CA ARG A 103 -1.14 0.49 11.50
C ARG A 103 -2.04 0.78 10.29
N LEU A 104 -1.46 1.12 9.14
CA LEU A 104 -2.23 1.37 7.91
C LEU A 104 -2.89 0.10 7.38
N GLN A 105 -2.16 -1.03 7.33
CA GLN A 105 -2.70 -2.32 6.94
C GLN A 105 -3.87 -2.74 7.85
N ASN A 106 -3.72 -2.55 9.17
CA ASN A 106 -4.81 -2.81 10.12
C ASN A 106 -5.99 -1.86 9.92
N LYS A 107 -5.77 -0.56 9.69
CA LYS A 107 -6.85 0.42 9.40
C LYS A 107 -7.68 -0.07 8.22
N ARG A 108 -7.03 -0.42 7.10
CA ARG A 108 -7.73 -0.95 5.92
C ARG A 108 -8.45 -2.26 6.21
N ALA A 109 -7.77 -3.23 6.82
CA ALA A 109 -8.34 -4.56 7.06
C ALA A 109 -9.52 -4.55 8.05
N GLN A 110 -9.57 -3.56 8.92
CA GLN A 110 -10.60 -3.39 9.95
C GLN A 110 -11.64 -2.32 9.60
N SER A 111 -11.61 -1.79 8.36
CA SER A 111 -12.58 -0.79 7.92
C SER A 111 -13.99 -1.38 7.90
N VAL A 112 -14.85 -0.84 8.76
CA VAL A 112 -16.24 -1.28 8.89
C VAL A 112 -17.03 -0.92 7.62
N VAL A 113 -16.75 0.23 7.02
CA VAL A 113 -17.43 0.70 5.80
C VAL A 113 -17.09 -0.22 4.63
N VAL A 114 -15.81 -0.54 4.44
CA VAL A 114 -15.36 -1.50 3.42
C VAL A 114 -15.98 -2.88 3.65
N TYR A 115 -16.02 -3.36 4.90
CA TYR A 115 -16.65 -4.63 5.24
C TYR A 115 -18.15 -4.67 4.91
N GLN A 116 -18.87 -3.57 5.15
CA GLN A 116 -20.28 -3.45 4.80
C GLN A 116 -20.49 -3.47 3.28
N ALA A 117 -19.65 -2.76 2.52
CA ALA A 117 -19.69 -2.80 1.06
C ALA A 117 -19.42 -4.22 0.51
N MET A 118 -18.41 -4.92 1.04
CA MET A 118 -18.13 -6.32 0.67
C MET A 118 -19.29 -7.25 1.03
N THR A 119 -19.99 -6.99 2.14
CA THR A 119 -21.20 -7.74 2.53
C THR A 119 -22.33 -7.52 1.54
N ALA A 120 -22.55 -6.27 1.11
CA ALA A 120 -23.55 -5.94 0.08
C ALA A 120 -23.22 -6.60 -1.27
N LEU A 121 -21.94 -6.69 -1.66
CA LEU A 121 -21.52 -7.44 -2.85
C LEU A 121 -21.87 -8.93 -2.74
N ARG A 122 -21.57 -9.55 -1.60
CA ARG A 122 -21.87 -10.98 -1.38
C ARG A 122 -23.37 -11.27 -1.44
N ASP A 123 -24.17 -10.37 -0.87
CA ASP A 123 -25.63 -10.54 -0.75
C ASP A 123 -26.39 -10.00 -1.98
N GLY A 124 -25.68 -9.34 -2.91
CA GLY A 124 -26.16 -8.87 -4.19
C GLY A 124 -26.41 -10.00 -5.21
N PRO A 125 -27.08 -9.69 -6.33
CA PRO A 125 -27.43 -10.67 -7.36
C PRO A 125 -26.21 -11.27 -8.09
#